data_AF-A0A2D8U7H0-F1
#
_entry.id   AF-A0A2D8U7H0-F1
#
_cell.length_a   1.000
_cell.length_b   1.000
_cell.length_c   1.000
_cell.angle_alpha   90.00
_cell.angle_beta   90.00
_cell.angle_gamma   90.00
#
_symmetry.space_group_name_H-M   'P 1'
#
loop_
_entity.id
_entity.type
_entity.pdbx_description
1 polymer ?
#
loop_
_entity_poly.entity_id
_entity_poly.type
_entity_poly.pdbx_seq_one_letter_code
_entity_poly.pdbx_strand_id
1 'polypeptide(L)'
;MNAGTRLIQHFGSQLNGMIYVFGGEINLENKTQVKMSPIAHGITASQQVRDGDLAILSDGTQAQIYSEEGAEFLILAGPELNEPIERYGPFVMNTKEEINQAFLDYRSGNFAK
;
A
#
# COMPACT_ATOMS: atom_id res chain seq x y z
N MET A 1 -6.27 -12.53 10.14
CA MET A 1 -7.53 -12.44 10.92
C MET A 1 -8.33 -13.72 10.76
N ASN A 2 -9.11 -14.10 11.77
CA ASN A 2 -9.91 -15.34 11.74
C ASN A 2 -11.24 -15.15 10.99
N ALA A 3 -11.83 -16.26 10.55
CA ALA A 3 -13.16 -16.31 9.95
C ALA A 3 -14.24 -15.65 10.83
N GLY A 4 -15.18 -14.95 10.21
CA GLY A 4 -16.29 -14.27 10.86
C GLY A 4 -15.91 -13.08 11.76
N THR A 5 -14.64 -12.65 11.76
CA THR A 5 -14.19 -11.55 12.62
C THR A 5 -14.22 -10.19 11.91
N ARG A 6 -14.25 -9.13 12.71
CA ARG A 6 -14.14 -7.74 12.25
C ARG A 6 -12.96 -7.06 12.92
N LEU A 7 -12.19 -6.33 12.13
CA LEU A 7 -11.11 -5.47 12.59
C LEU A 7 -11.46 -4.03 12.26
N ILE A 8 -11.32 -3.15 13.26
CA ILE A 8 -11.39 -1.70 13.06
C ILE A 8 -9.99 -1.17 13.33
N GLN A 9 -9.33 -0.70 12.27
CA GLN A 9 -8.01 -0.08 12.40
C GLN A 9 -8.15 1.43 12.24
N HIS A 10 -7.64 2.18 13.21
CA HIS A 10 -7.60 3.65 13.16
C HIS A 10 -6.28 4.15 12.57
N PHE A 11 -6.33 5.26 11.84
CA PHE A 11 -5.18 5.95 11.28
C PHE A 11 -5.32 7.47 11.50
N GLY A 12 -4.19 8.18 11.50
CA GLY A 12 -4.19 9.64 11.46
C GLY A 12 -4.80 10.14 10.14
N SER A 13 -5.56 11.23 10.19
CA SER A 13 -6.26 11.81 9.03
C SER A 13 -5.34 12.33 7.91
N GLN A 14 -4.02 12.34 8.14
CA GLN A 14 -3.00 12.85 7.22
C GLN A 14 -2.14 11.72 6.62
N LEU A 15 -2.52 10.46 6.85
CA LEU A 15 -1.75 9.31 6.37
C LEU A 15 -2.39 8.72 5.12
N ASN A 16 -1.56 8.48 4.10
CA ASN A 16 -1.93 7.59 3.01
C ASN A 16 -1.87 6.15 3.50
N GLY A 17 -2.93 5.39 3.22
CA GLY A 17 -3.05 4.00 3.63
C GLY A 17 -3.16 3.05 2.45
N MET A 18 -2.68 1.82 2.60
CA MET A 18 -2.95 0.73 1.69
C MET A 18 -3.08 -0.60 2.45
N ILE A 19 -3.84 -1.53 1.89
CA ILE A 19 -3.99 -2.90 2.39
C ILE A 19 -3.59 -3.85 1.28
N TYR A 20 -2.66 -4.76 1.57
CA TYR A 20 -2.27 -5.83 0.66
C TYR A 20 -2.70 -7.17 1.24
N VAL A 21 -3.52 -7.93 0.51
CA VAL A 21 -3.99 -9.25 0.95
C VAL A 21 -3.12 -10.32 0.31
N PHE A 22 -2.61 -11.25 1.10
CA PHE A 22 -1.73 -12.34 0.65
C PHE A 22 -2.23 -13.72 1.10
N GLY A 23 -3.48 -13.78 1.55
CA GLY A 23 -4.19 -15.01 1.87
C GLY A 23 -5.65 -14.75 2.17
N GLY A 24 -6.55 -15.56 1.61
CA GLY A 24 -7.99 -15.44 1.82
C GLY A 24 -8.59 -14.16 1.22
N GLU A 25 -9.61 -13.63 1.88
CA GLU A 25 -10.34 -12.45 1.41
C GLU A 25 -10.87 -11.57 2.54
N ILE A 26 -10.91 -10.26 2.28
CA ILE A 26 -11.49 -9.27 3.17
C ILE A 26 -12.55 -8.45 2.45
N ASN A 27 -13.51 -7.97 3.22
CA ASN A 27 -14.52 -7.00 2.80
C ASN A 27 -14.24 -5.68 3.52
N LEU A 28 -14.08 -4.61 2.73
CA LEU A 28 -14.00 -3.25 3.25
C LEU A 28 -15.41 -2.67 3.38
N GLU A 29 -15.85 -2.44 4.62
CA GLU A 29 -17.23 -2.04 4.94
C GLU A 29 -17.45 -0.53 4.83
N ASN A 30 -16.38 0.27 4.90
CA ASN A 30 -16.44 1.72 4.72
C ASN A 30 -16.26 2.12 3.24
N LYS A 31 -16.87 3.25 2.85
CA LYS A 31 -16.70 3.85 1.52
C LYS A 31 -15.28 4.40 1.37
N THR A 32 -14.38 3.55 0.93
CA THR A 32 -12.98 3.89 0.68
C THR A 32 -12.71 3.72 -0.81
N GLN A 33 -12.03 4.67 -1.46
CA GLN A 33 -11.67 4.53 -2.88
C GLN A 33 -10.53 3.52 -3.03
N VAL A 34 -10.86 2.25 -3.19
CA VAL A 34 -9.87 1.24 -3.56
C VAL A 34 -9.60 1.38 -5.05
N LYS A 35 -8.37 1.76 -5.40
CA LYS A 35 -7.83 1.58 -6.75
C LYS A 35 -7.24 0.17 -6.85
N MET A 36 -7.94 -0.74 -7.51
CA MET A 36 -7.41 -2.09 -7.79
C MET A 36 -6.34 -1.99 -8.89
N SER A 37 -5.23 -2.70 -8.72
CA SER A 37 -4.08 -2.79 -9.66
C SER A 37 -3.87 -4.26 -10.05
N PRO A 38 -3.09 -4.62 -11.08
CA PRO A 38 -3.32 -4.46 -12.52
C PRO A 38 -4.36 -5.43 -13.11
N ILE A 39 -5.10 -6.19 -12.30
CA ILE A 39 -6.18 -7.04 -12.80
C ILE A 39 -7.48 -6.24 -12.71
N ALA A 40 -7.97 -5.79 -13.87
CA ALA A 40 -9.15 -4.94 -13.98
C ALA A 40 -10.41 -5.63 -13.44
N HIS A 41 -10.73 -5.43 -12.16
CA HIS A 41 -12.05 -5.66 -11.61
C HIS A 41 -12.59 -4.35 -11.04
N GLY A 42 -13.76 -3.97 -11.56
CA GLY A 42 -14.31 -2.63 -11.56
C GLY A 42 -14.59 -2.00 -10.19
N ILE A 43 -14.80 -0.69 -10.24
CA ILE A 43 -15.21 0.15 -9.11
C ILE A 43 -16.71 -0.08 -8.86
N THR A 44 -17.10 -0.75 -7.78
CA THR A 44 -18.42 -0.57 -7.14
C THR A 44 -18.44 -1.07 -5.70
N ALA A 45 -19.35 -0.49 -4.91
CA ALA A 45 -19.48 -0.57 -3.45
C ALA A 45 -19.54 -2.00 -2.86
N SER A 46 -19.07 -2.13 -1.61
CA SER A 46 -18.57 -3.35 -0.93
C SER A 46 -17.38 -3.96 -1.66
N GLN A 47 -16.19 -3.52 -1.25
CA GLN A 47 -14.97 -3.84 -1.97
C GLN A 47 -14.34 -5.05 -1.32
N GLN A 48 -14.67 -6.22 -1.88
CA GLN A 48 -13.98 -7.46 -1.58
C GLN A 48 -12.56 -7.36 -2.16
N VAL A 49 -11.55 -7.65 -1.34
CA VAL A 49 -10.13 -7.60 -1.68
C VAL A 49 -9.59 -9.00 -1.41
N ARG A 50 -9.04 -9.65 -2.43
CA ARG A 50 -8.64 -11.05 -2.39
C ARG A 50 -7.12 -11.18 -2.37
N ASP A 51 -6.64 -12.39 -2.14
CA ASP A 51 -5.22 -12.74 -2.27
C ASP A 51 -4.62 -12.22 -3.58
N GLY A 52 -3.54 -11.44 -3.46
CA GLY A 52 -2.84 -10.77 -4.54
C GLY A 52 -3.31 -9.33 -4.81
N ASP A 53 -4.44 -8.91 -4.24
CA ASP A 53 -4.98 -7.58 -4.45
C ASP A 53 -4.34 -6.54 -3.52
N LEU A 54 -4.19 -5.34 -4.08
CA LEU A 54 -3.84 -4.13 -3.35
C LEU A 54 -5.04 -3.20 -3.31
N ALA A 55 -5.43 -2.80 -2.10
CA ALA A 55 -6.42 -1.78 -1.85
C ALA A 55 -5.76 -0.49 -1.39
N ILE A 56 -5.98 0.61 -2.10
CA ILE A 56 -5.59 1.95 -1.65
C ILE A 56 -6.70 2.49 -0.75
N LEU A 57 -6.33 3.03 0.41
CA LEU A 57 -7.28 3.69 1.30
C LEU A 57 -7.38 5.17 0.91
N SER A 58 -8.60 5.64 0.60
CA SER A 58 -8.91 7.06 0.51
C SER A 58 -9.04 7.71 1.88
N ASP A 59 -9.21 9.03 1.88
CA ASP A 59 -9.44 9.86 3.07
C ASP A 59 -10.42 9.23 4.05
N GLY A 60 -9.96 9.09 5.30
CA GLY A 60 -10.69 8.48 6.39
C GLY A 60 -9.75 8.20 7.56
N THR A 61 -10.29 8.19 8.78
CA THR A 61 -9.52 7.94 10.01
C THR A 61 -9.58 6.49 10.47
N GLN A 62 -10.27 5.62 9.72
CA GLN A 62 -10.42 4.22 10.06
C GLN A 62 -10.67 3.35 8.82
N ALA A 63 -10.22 2.09 8.86
CA ALA A 63 -10.63 1.02 7.97
C ALA A 63 -11.43 -0.03 8.76
N GLN A 64 -12.59 -0.42 8.22
CA GLN A 64 -13.43 -1.47 8.78
C GLN A 64 -13.35 -2.68 7.88
N ILE A 65 -12.75 -3.75 8.42
CA ILE A 65 -12.36 -4.94 7.67
C ILE A 65 -13.13 -6.11 8.26
N TYR A 66 -13.87 -6.81 7.43
CA TYR A 66 -14.55 -8.06 7.78
C TYR A 66 -14.02 -9.19 6.91
N SER A 67 -13.94 -10.40 7.45
CA SER A 67 -13.63 -11.59 6.64
C SER A 67 -14.56 -12.72 7.03
N GLU A 68 -15.20 -13.32 6.02
CA GLU A 68 -16.11 -14.45 6.22
C GLU A 68 -15.31 -15.73 6.51
N GLU A 69 -14.31 -16.03 5.67
CA GLU A 69 -13.51 -17.27 5.75
C GLU A 69 -12.16 -17.11 6.46
N GLY A 70 -11.77 -15.88 6.80
CA GLY A 70 -10.44 -15.56 7.34
C GLY A 70 -9.51 -15.03 6.24
N ALA A 71 -8.49 -14.27 6.65
CA ALA A 71 -7.58 -13.63 5.72
C ALA A 71 -6.24 -13.24 6.34
N GLU A 72 -5.21 -13.14 5.51
CA GLU A 72 -3.89 -12.62 5.84
C GLU A 72 -3.61 -11.38 4.99
N PHE A 73 -3.26 -10.28 5.64
CA PHE A 73 -3.06 -9.00 4.96
C PHE A 73 -2.11 -8.10 5.74
N LEU A 74 -1.48 -7.16 5.03
CA LEU A 74 -0.70 -6.07 5.59
C LEU A 74 -1.48 -4.77 5.47
N ILE A 75 -1.46 -3.97 6.52
CA ILE A 75 -1.88 -2.58 6.46
C ILE A 75 -0.63 -1.71 6.55
N LEU A 76 -0.42 -0.85 5.56
CA LEU A 76 0.67 0.12 5.52
C LEU A 76 0.08 1.52 5.53
N ALA A 77 0.55 2.39 6.42
CA ALA A 77 0.12 3.78 6.48
C ALA A 77 1.31 4.70 6.75
N GLY A 78 1.37 5.83 6.05
CA GLY A 78 2.46 6.80 6.19
C GLY A 78 2.09 8.18 5.67
N PRO A 79 2.76 9.25 6.13
CA PRO A 79 2.54 10.58 5.61
C PRO A 79 3.01 10.68 4.16
N GLU A 80 2.41 11.60 3.40
CA GLU A 80 2.95 11.97 2.10
C GLU A 80 4.30 12.66 2.27
N LEU A 81 5.32 12.15 1.57
CA LEU A 81 6.64 12.79 1.53
C LEU A 81 6.60 14.12 0.77
N ASN A 82 5.70 14.27 -0.21
CA ASN A 82 5.60 15.47 -1.05
C ASN A 82 6.91 15.87 -1.74
N GLU A 83 7.77 14.88 -2.00
CA GLU A 83 9.03 15.06 -2.68
C GLU A 83 8.99 14.43 -4.08
N PRO A 84 9.76 14.94 -5.04
CA PRO A 84 9.94 14.28 -6.33
C PRO A 84 10.51 12.87 -6.15
N ILE A 85 10.11 11.95 -7.01
CA ILE A 85 10.60 10.57 -7.05
C ILE A 85 11.28 10.35 -8.40
N GLU A 86 12.59 10.18 -8.40
CA GLU A 86 13.40 9.72 -9.53
C GLU A 86 13.90 8.31 -9.23
N ARG A 87 13.56 7.35 -10.11
CA ARG A 87 13.89 5.93 -9.92
C ARG A 87 14.63 5.39 -11.13
N TYR A 88 15.74 4.70 -10.89
CA TYR A 88 16.42 3.93 -11.91
C TYR A 88 17.02 2.65 -11.32
N GLY A 89 16.53 1.50 -11.79
CA GLY A 89 16.95 0.19 -11.30
C GLY A 89 16.70 0.05 -9.79
N PRO A 90 17.71 -0.28 -8.97
CA PRO A 90 17.57 -0.46 -7.52
C PRO A 90 17.58 0.86 -6.73
N PHE A 91 17.81 2.01 -7.38
CA PHE A 91 17.96 3.30 -6.70
C PHE A 91 16.71 4.17 -6.87
N VAL A 92 16.32 4.82 -5.78
CA VAL A 92 15.25 5.81 -5.70
C VAL A 92 15.83 7.03 -4.98
N MET A 93 15.80 8.18 -5.64
CA MET A 93 16.28 9.48 -5.14
C MET A 93 15.29 10.58 -5.53
N ASN A 94 15.58 11.85 -5.23
CA ASN A 94 14.70 12.96 -5.57
C ASN A 94 15.05 13.59 -6.94
N THR A 95 16.30 13.47 -7.40
CA THR A 95 16.79 14.07 -8.65
C THR A 95 17.60 13.08 -9.52
N LYS A 96 17.78 13.40 -10.81
CA LYS A 96 18.57 12.57 -11.74
C LYS A 96 20.06 12.60 -11.40
N GLU A 97 20.55 13.73 -10.92
CA GLU A 97 21.92 13.93 -10.48
C GLU A 97 22.26 13.01 -9.31
N GLU A 98 21.36 12.88 -8.33
CA GLU A 98 21.51 11.94 -7.21
C GLU A 98 21.50 10.48 -7.66
N ILE A 99 20.66 10.12 -8.64
CA ILE A 99 20.69 8.77 -9.24
C ILE A 99 22.06 8.49 -9.87
N ASN A 100 22.60 9.43 -10.64
CA ASN A 100 23.92 9.27 -11.26
C ASN A 100 25.01 9.11 -10.20
N GLN A 101 24.95 9.88 -9.12
CA GLN A 101 25.89 9.78 -8.00
C GLN A 101 25.78 8.41 -7.32
N ALA A 102 24.56 7.92 -7.02
CA ALA A 102 24.34 6.60 -6.42
C ALA A 102 24.97 5.47 -7.26
N PHE A 103 24.91 5.57 -8.60
CA PHE A 103 25.59 4.62 -9.48
C PHE A 103 27.11 4.70 -9.39
N LEU A 104 27.68 5.90 -9.30
CA LEU A 104 29.13 6.08 -9.12
C LEU A 104 29.60 5.51 -7.79
N ASP A 105 28.86 5.74 -6.71
CA ASP A 105 29.15 5.23 -5.37
C ASP A 105 29.04 3.70 -5.33
N TYR A 106 28.03 3.13 -6.00
CA TYR A 106 27.89 1.68 -6.14
C TYR A 106 29.07 1.08 -6.91
N ARG A 107 29.43 1.66 -8.07
CA ARG A 107 30.53 1.17 -8.90
C ARG A 107 31.90 1.31 -8.23
N SER A 108 32.08 2.33 -7.40
CA SER A 108 33.33 2.57 -6.67
C SER A 108 33.41 1.80 -5.34
N GLY A 109 32.36 1.06 -4.95
CA GLY A 109 32.31 0.30 -3.71
C GLY A 109 32.12 1.16 -2.45
N ASN A 110 31.70 2.41 -2.60
CA ASN A 110 31.50 3.37 -1.51
C ASN A 110 30.04 3.48 -1.06
N PHE A 111 29.10 2.81 -1.72
CA PHE A 111 27.66 2.95 -1.47
C PHE A 111 27.19 2.62 -0.04
N ALA A 112 27.86 1.70 0.65
CA ALA A 112 27.46 1.23 1.99
C ALA A 112 28.52 1.50 3.06
N LYS A 113 29.44 2.44 2.81
CA LYS A 113 30.50 2.82 3.75
C LYS A 113 30.10 3.98 4.63
#